data_AF-A0A1F8ABP6-F1
#
_entry.id   AF-A0A1F8ABP6-F1
#
_cell.length_a   1.000
_cell.length_b   1.000
_cell.length_c   1.000
_cell.angle_alpha   90.00
_cell.angle_beta   90.00
_cell.angle_gamma   90.00
#
_symmetry.space_group_name_H-M   'P 1'
#
loop_
_entity.id
_entity.type
_entity.pdbx_description
1 polymer ?
#
loop_
_entity_poly.entity_id
_entity_poly.type
_entity_poly.pdbx_seq_one_letter_code
_entity_poly.pdbx_strand_id
1 'polypeptide(L)'
;MRATLPLLALFTGLPAALAAGRCREGLNYCGSTLVSLGWTQSELLAIADGDTNVEKALFYCEMDGIVEYSGPCTVCQRAPDGHSDACMLLKIRKHLNMATQTAPAETDVSASFFDAASYIPPDAIFALTAEYNADTFPQKVNLGQGTYRDENGQPWVLPSVQKARETLLSQGLFHEYLPILGLQTFRNEATKLALGPEIYDKKQSQLAICQSLSGTGALHLAGLLLRSVRSPLPKVYIPSPTWSNHSQVFSSLGFQCETFQYYDAEKREIDIEAYYSALRAAEPNSVVIIHACAHNPTGCDPSKEQWKQIGAIMKERKLFPLFDAAYLGFNSGNVDDDAFAMRYFIDELEMEAGGCLSFAKNMGLYGERVGCLFFAAGTEKAATNTQSVLEMLQRSEVSNPPAYGAKIASTILSDDALKEMWYADLITMSGRIRSMRRALYDGLIKSGAPGTWEHLIRQSGMFGFLGLSPAVVQKLKDKYHIYMASNSRVSIAGLNPSNVEYVAHSIAECLNES
;
A
#
# COMPACT_ATOMS: atom_id res chain seq x y z
N MET A 1 -6.48 36.92 -28.85
CA MET A 1 -7.86 37.16 -29.33
C MET A 1 -8.79 37.22 -28.11
N ARG A 2 -9.89 37.98 -28.15
CA ARG A 2 -10.96 37.87 -27.15
C ARG A 2 -11.78 36.61 -27.44
N ALA A 3 -12.04 35.78 -26.43
CA ALA A 3 -13.10 34.78 -26.48
C ALA A 3 -14.38 35.40 -25.91
N THR A 4 -15.52 35.23 -26.56
CA THR A 4 -16.76 35.94 -26.26
C THR A 4 -17.76 35.06 -25.49
N LEU A 5 -18.14 35.50 -24.28
CA LEU A 5 -19.49 35.28 -23.76
C LEU A 5 -20.15 36.65 -23.50
N PRO A 6 -21.35 36.92 -24.03
CA PRO A 6 -22.02 38.20 -23.83
C PRO A 6 -22.84 38.24 -22.52
N LEU A 7 -22.81 39.38 -21.83
CA LEU A 7 -23.75 39.70 -20.75
C LEU A 7 -25.15 39.98 -21.32
N LEU A 8 -25.90 38.94 -21.72
CA LEU A 8 -27.33 39.07 -22.02
C LEU A 8 -28.14 37.76 -21.85
N ALA A 9 -27.67 36.85 -20.99
CA ALA A 9 -28.43 35.67 -20.53
C ALA A 9 -28.90 35.79 -19.06
N LEU A 10 -28.79 37.00 -18.49
CA LEU A 10 -29.19 37.34 -17.12
C LEU A 10 -30.29 38.42 -17.18
N PHE A 11 -31.32 38.26 -16.34
CA PHE A 11 -32.41 39.20 -16.05
C PHE A 11 -33.48 39.49 -17.13
N THR A 12 -34.33 38.50 -17.43
CA THR A 12 -35.79 38.69 -17.54
C THR A 12 -36.53 37.43 -17.08
N GLY A 13 -37.28 37.39 -15.97
CA GLY A 13 -37.43 38.37 -14.88
C GLY A 13 -38.32 37.83 -13.75
N LEU A 14 -38.12 38.33 -12.51
CA LEU A 14 -39.11 38.25 -11.42
C LEU A 14 -40.30 39.19 -11.74
N PRO A 15 -41.55 38.90 -11.31
CA PRO A 15 -41.98 38.84 -9.89
C PRO A 15 -43.02 37.73 -9.58
N ALA A 16 -43.51 37.48 -8.36
CA ALA A 16 -43.09 37.64 -6.95
C ALA A 16 -44.09 36.76 -6.11
N ALA A 17 -43.88 36.36 -4.85
CA ALA A 17 -42.92 36.78 -3.83
C ALA A 17 -42.48 35.62 -2.89
N LEU A 18 -41.72 35.98 -1.86
CA LEU A 18 -41.06 35.20 -0.80
C LEU A 18 -41.87 34.12 -0.03
N ALA A 19 -41.08 33.29 0.69
CA ALA A 19 -41.38 32.30 1.74
C ALA A 19 -41.55 30.83 1.27
N ALA A 20 -40.86 29.83 1.85
CA ALA A 20 -39.96 29.80 3.02
C ALA A 20 -38.63 29.05 2.76
N GLY A 21 -37.50 29.58 3.27
CA GLY A 21 -36.12 29.08 3.07
C GLY A 21 -35.67 27.97 4.05
N ARG A 22 -34.38 27.68 4.26
CA ARG A 22 -33.04 28.23 3.86
C ARG A 22 -32.03 27.03 3.85
N CYS A 23 -30.83 26.99 3.25
CA CYS A 23 -30.05 27.77 2.26
C CYS A 23 -28.86 26.87 1.78
N ARG A 24 -27.89 27.39 0.99
CA ARG A 24 -26.61 26.72 0.63
C ARG A 24 -25.39 27.68 0.74
N GLU A 25 -24.20 27.19 0.40
CA GLU A 25 -22.85 27.73 0.67
C GLU A 25 -22.43 28.96 -0.18
N GLY A 26 -21.28 29.57 0.18
CA GLY A 26 -20.64 30.70 -0.52
C GLY A 26 -19.11 30.62 -0.51
N LEU A 27 -18.45 31.48 -1.30
CA LEU A 27 -16.99 31.50 -1.54
C LEU A 27 -16.35 32.83 -1.08
N ASN A 28 -15.07 32.78 -0.71
CA ASN A 28 -14.28 33.95 -0.28
C ASN A 28 -13.18 34.30 -1.30
N TYR A 29 -13.03 35.59 -1.65
CA TYR A 29 -11.91 36.10 -2.45
C TYR A 29 -11.41 37.46 -1.92
N CYS A 30 -10.10 37.70 -2.00
CA CYS A 30 -9.50 39.02 -1.77
C CYS A 30 -9.19 39.72 -3.11
N GLY A 31 -9.13 41.06 -3.11
CA GLY A 31 -8.95 41.84 -4.34
C GLY A 31 -7.71 41.48 -5.16
N SER A 32 -6.58 41.15 -4.52
CA SER A 32 -5.34 40.79 -5.23
C SER A 32 -5.45 39.47 -6.01
N THR A 33 -6.26 38.51 -5.55
CA THR A 33 -6.54 37.28 -6.31
C THR A 33 -7.33 37.58 -7.58
N LEU A 34 -8.29 38.51 -7.54
CA LEU A 34 -9.10 38.88 -8.72
C LEU A 34 -8.27 39.64 -9.77
N VAL A 35 -7.36 40.52 -9.35
CA VAL A 35 -6.41 41.20 -10.26
C VAL A 35 -5.49 40.19 -10.95
N SER A 36 -4.98 39.17 -10.23
CA SER A 36 -4.15 38.12 -10.85
C SER A 36 -4.89 37.24 -11.86
N LEU A 37 -6.22 37.18 -11.76
CA LEU A 37 -7.12 36.53 -12.72
C LEU A 37 -7.54 37.46 -13.88
N GLY A 38 -6.94 38.66 -13.99
CA GLY A 38 -7.07 39.56 -15.14
C GLY A 38 -8.21 40.58 -15.07
N TRP A 39 -8.87 40.73 -13.92
CA TRP A 39 -9.89 41.76 -13.71
C TRP A 39 -9.27 43.16 -13.61
N THR A 40 -9.88 44.16 -14.24
CA THR A 40 -9.33 45.53 -14.21
C THR A 40 -9.72 46.27 -12.93
N GLN A 41 -8.88 47.22 -12.52
CA GLN A 41 -9.13 48.03 -11.33
C GLN A 41 -10.47 48.79 -11.41
N SER A 42 -10.89 49.23 -12.60
CA SER A 42 -12.18 49.91 -12.82
C SER A 42 -13.38 49.00 -12.62
N GLU A 43 -13.29 47.71 -12.95
CA GLU A 43 -14.36 46.73 -12.73
C GLU A 43 -14.48 46.38 -11.23
N LEU A 44 -13.35 46.26 -10.52
CA LEU A 44 -13.34 46.00 -9.09
C LEU A 44 -13.84 47.20 -8.26
N LEU A 45 -13.49 48.43 -8.65
CA LEU A 45 -14.01 49.66 -8.05
C LEU A 45 -15.54 49.84 -8.23
N ALA A 46 -16.12 49.29 -9.29
CA ALA A 46 -17.56 49.29 -9.51
C ALA A 46 -18.32 48.28 -8.63
N ILE A 47 -17.61 47.32 -8.01
CA ILE A 47 -18.16 46.31 -7.09
C ILE A 47 -17.96 46.72 -5.63
N ALA A 48 -16.93 47.50 -5.32
CA ALA A 48 -16.57 47.95 -3.96
C ALA A 48 -17.44 49.11 -3.39
N ASP A 49 -18.56 49.43 -4.05
CA ASP A 49 -19.57 50.46 -3.70
C ASP A 49 -19.01 51.78 -3.11
N GLY A 50 -17.88 52.25 -3.68
CA GLY A 50 -17.25 53.52 -3.33
C GLY A 50 -15.93 53.45 -2.54
N ASP A 51 -15.50 52.29 -2.03
CA ASP A 51 -14.13 52.18 -1.50
C ASP A 51 -13.10 52.22 -2.67
N THR A 52 -12.03 52.98 -2.46
CA THR A 52 -10.99 53.25 -3.47
C THR A 52 -9.74 52.39 -3.31
N ASN A 53 -9.60 51.62 -2.22
CA ASN A 53 -8.38 50.86 -1.91
C ASN A 53 -8.52 49.34 -2.10
N VAL A 54 -8.67 48.93 -3.37
CA VAL A 54 -9.00 47.57 -3.82
C VAL A 54 -8.09 46.47 -3.25
N GLU A 55 -6.81 46.75 -2.99
CA GLU A 55 -5.86 45.74 -2.47
C GLU A 55 -6.19 45.26 -1.05
N LYS A 56 -7.01 46.02 -0.29
CA LYS A 56 -7.43 45.68 1.08
C LYS A 56 -8.90 45.28 1.17
N ALA A 57 -9.63 45.29 0.06
CA ALA A 57 -11.02 44.86 0.00
C ALA A 57 -11.11 43.31 0.11
N LEU A 58 -11.87 42.85 1.11
CA LEU A 58 -12.40 41.49 1.17
C LEU A 58 -13.80 41.50 0.59
N PHE A 59 -14.00 40.79 -0.51
CA PHE A 59 -15.30 40.66 -1.15
C PHE A 59 -16.02 39.45 -0.56
N TYR A 60 -17.00 39.72 0.31
CA TYR A 60 -17.92 38.72 0.83
C TYR A 60 -19.21 38.71 0.01
N CYS A 61 -19.97 37.61 0.09
CA CYS A 61 -21.33 37.53 -0.42
C CYS A 61 -22.21 36.91 0.68
N GLU A 62 -23.40 37.46 0.88
CA GLU A 62 -24.31 37.11 1.98
C GLU A 62 -25.72 36.81 1.45
N MET A 63 -26.57 36.23 2.31
CA MET A 63 -28.03 36.19 2.12
C MET A 63 -28.74 36.32 3.46
N ASP A 64 -29.82 37.09 3.47
CA ASP A 64 -30.40 37.66 4.69
C ASP A 64 -30.64 36.67 5.85
N GLY A 65 -30.42 37.08 7.10
CA GLY A 65 -30.13 38.47 7.49
C GLY A 65 -29.63 38.63 8.91
N ILE A 66 -28.35 38.32 9.09
CA ILE A 66 -27.49 38.93 10.11
C ILE A 66 -26.11 39.08 9.48
N VAL A 67 -25.81 40.29 8.98
CA VAL A 67 -24.44 40.70 8.70
C VAL A 67 -23.76 40.98 10.04
N GLU A 68 -22.71 40.23 10.38
CA GLU A 68 -21.73 40.68 11.38
C GLU A 68 -20.42 41.06 10.68
N TYR A 69 -20.37 42.33 10.25
CA TYR A 69 -19.10 42.99 10.01
C TYR A 69 -18.32 43.05 11.33
N SER A 70 -17.31 42.19 11.48
CA SER A 70 -16.16 42.58 12.30
C SER A 70 -15.34 43.61 11.53
N GLY A 71 -14.95 44.68 12.21
CA GLY A 71 -14.24 45.81 11.61
C GLY A 71 -12.80 45.47 11.17
N PRO A 72 -12.00 46.47 10.77
CA PRO A 72 -10.63 46.23 10.30
C PRO A 72 -9.81 45.46 11.34
N CYS A 73 -9.15 44.38 10.92
CA CYS A 73 -8.31 43.57 11.79
C CYS A 73 -7.07 44.38 12.22
N THR A 74 -7.17 45.05 13.37
CA THR A 74 -6.07 45.82 13.98
C THR A 74 -5.09 44.95 14.78
N VAL A 75 -5.24 43.62 14.75
CA VAL A 75 -4.42 42.66 15.54
C VAL A 75 -3.69 41.66 14.64
N CYS A 76 -3.18 42.14 13.50
CA CYS A 76 -2.02 41.53 12.82
C CYS A 76 -0.74 42.38 12.98
N GLN A 77 -0.69 43.26 13.99
CA GLN A 77 0.54 43.93 14.41
C GLN A 77 0.80 43.70 15.91
N ARG A 78 1.95 43.07 16.20
CA ARG A 78 2.57 42.90 17.53
C ARG A 78 1.93 41.87 18.48
N ALA A 79 2.04 40.60 18.09
CA ALA A 79 2.88 39.70 18.89
C ALA A 79 4.17 39.43 18.09
N PRO A 80 5.37 39.39 18.69
CA PRO A 80 6.57 38.91 18.01
C PRO A 80 6.46 37.42 17.70
N ASP A 81 7.11 36.99 16.62
CA ASP A 81 7.55 35.60 16.38
C ASP A 81 6.41 34.55 16.45
N GLY A 82 5.60 34.49 15.37
CA GLY A 82 4.19 34.10 15.44
C GLY A 82 3.78 32.62 15.28
N HIS A 83 2.88 32.21 16.18
CA HIS A 83 1.85 31.16 16.08
C HIS A 83 0.57 31.68 16.81
N SER A 84 -0.64 31.12 16.73
CA SER A 84 -1.17 29.86 16.16
C SER A 84 -2.59 30.04 15.57
N ASP A 85 -3.27 28.94 15.22
CA ASP A 85 -4.67 28.87 14.78
C ASP A 85 -5.72 29.28 15.83
N ALA A 86 -6.94 29.66 15.37
CA ALA A 86 -8.24 29.00 15.71
C ALA A 86 -9.50 29.90 15.48
N CYS A 87 -10.61 29.34 14.96
CA CYS A 87 -11.98 29.90 15.07
C CYS A 87 -13.09 28.84 14.73
N MET A 88 -14.30 28.89 15.33
CA MET A 88 -15.32 27.79 15.19
C MET A 88 -16.82 28.12 15.53
N LEU A 89 -17.74 27.95 14.54
CA LEU A 89 -19.19 27.51 14.52
C LEU A 89 -20.31 27.97 15.53
N LEU A 90 -21.57 28.17 15.03
CA LEU A 90 -22.87 27.51 15.47
C LEU A 90 -24.19 27.93 14.68
N LYS A 91 -25.44 27.56 15.10
CA LYS A 91 -26.70 27.39 14.25
C LYS A 91 -28.07 27.76 14.92
N ILE A 92 -29.22 27.86 14.16
CA ILE A 92 -30.65 27.37 14.44
C ILE A 92 -31.75 27.76 13.35
N ARG A 93 -33.09 27.48 13.49
CA ARG A 93 -34.08 27.05 12.42
C ARG A 93 -35.62 27.35 12.67
N LYS A 94 -36.51 27.41 11.61
CA LYS A 94 -38.04 27.18 11.49
C LYS A 94 -38.79 28.21 10.54
N HIS A 95 -40.06 28.18 10.04
CA HIS A 95 -41.19 27.20 9.72
C HIS A 95 -42.41 27.84 8.91
N LEU A 96 -43.39 27.01 8.44
CA LEU A 96 -44.88 27.20 8.17
C LEU A 96 -45.54 27.72 6.82
N ASN A 97 -46.36 26.82 6.20
CA ASN A 97 -47.72 26.91 5.54
C ASN A 97 -48.12 27.63 4.19
N MET A 98 -48.44 26.77 3.19
CA MET A 98 -49.70 26.62 2.38
C MET A 98 -50.13 27.48 1.15
N ALA A 99 -50.17 26.79 0.00
CA ALA A 99 -51.28 26.63 -0.98
C ALA A 99 -51.62 27.67 -2.07
N THR A 100 -51.27 27.36 -3.33
CA THR A 100 -52.24 27.00 -4.42
C THR A 100 -51.53 26.38 -5.65
N GLN A 101 -52.28 25.96 -6.68
CA GLN A 101 -51.81 25.08 -7.76
C GLN A 101 -51.27 25.81 -9.01
N THR A 102 -50.16 25.33 -9.57
CA THR A 102 -50.09 24.67 -10.89
C THR A 102 -48.69 24.09 -11.09
N ALA A 103 -48.59 22.86 -11.59
CA ALA A 103 -47.30 22.18 -11.74
C ALA A 103 -46.73 22.34 -13.16
N PRO A 104 -45.54 22.96 -13.33
CA PRO A 104 -44.69 22.65 -14.48
C PRO A 104 -44.08 21.26 -14.29
N ALA A 105 -43.84 20.54 -15.39
CA ALA A 105 -43.31 19.18 -15.31
C ALA A 105 -41.88 19.18 -14.73
N GLU A 106 -41.65 18.39 -13.69
CA GLU A 106 -40.32 18.16 -13.14
C GLU A 106 -39.46 17.43 -14.17
N THR A 107 -38.50 18.13 -14.78
CA THR A 107 -37.35 17.48 -15.39
C THR A 107 -36.47 16.98 -14.25
N ASP A 108 -36.79 15.79 -13.73
CA ASP A 108 -35.98 15.06 -12.76
C ASP A 108 -34.61 14.77 -13.37
N VAL A 109 -33.65 15.67 -13.13
CA VAL A 109 -32.23 15.41 -13.37
C VAL A 109 -31.78 14.52 -12.22
N SER A 110 -32.15 13.24 -12.33
CA SER A 110 -31.98 12.23 -11.30
C SER A 110 -30.57 12.28 -10.75
N ALA A 111 -30.42 12.50 -9.44
CA ALA A 111 -29.12 12.53 -8.77
C ALA A 111 -28.31 11.30 -9.17
N SER A 112 -27.02 11.49 -9.47
CA SER A 112 -26.18 10.40 -9.94
C SER A 112 -26.14 9.32 -8.86
N PHE A 113 -26.29 8.06 -9.26
CA PHE A 113 -26.08 6.92 -8.38
C PHE A 113 -24.68 6.92 -7.73
N PHE A 114 -23.75 7.70 -8.29
CA PHE A 114 -22.38 7.89 -7.83
C PHE A 114 -22.08 9.25 -7.18
N ASP A 115 -23.08 10.12 -6.92
CA ASP A 115 -22.85 11.45 -6.30
C ASP A 115 -22.23 11.36 -4.89
N ALA A 116 -22.36 10.21 -4.22
CA ALA A 116 -21.74 9.92 -2.92
C ALA A 116 -20.31 9.34 -3.01
N ALA A 117 -19.74 9.20 -4.22
CA ALA A 117 -18.42 8.59 -4.41
C ALA A 117 -17.28 9.59 -4.14
N SER A 118 -16.63 9.46 -2.98
CA SER A 118 -15.42 10.22 -2.65
C SER A 118 -14.27 9.92 -3.62
N TYR A 119 -13.57 10.96 -4.06
CA TYR A 119 -12.29 10.80 -4.77
C TYR A 119 -11.24 10.15 -3.86
N ILE A 120 -10.59 9.09 -4.37
CA ILE A 120 -9.50 8.38 -3.69
C ILE A 120 -8.19 8.70 -4.41
N PRO A 121 -7.18 9.28 -3.72
CA PRO A 121 -5.86 9.52 -4.31
C PRO A 121 -5.18 8.21 -4.78
N PRO A 122 -4.34 8.26 -5.85
CA PRO A 122 -3.56 7.11 -6.29
C PRO A 122 -2.61 6.56 -5.20
N ASP A 123 -2.32 5.25 -5.23
CA ASP A 123 -1.29 4.67 -4.36
C ASP A 123 0.07 5.33 -4.63
N ALA A 124 0.74 5.73 -3.54
CA ALA A 124 1.97 6.52 -3.60
C ALA A 124 3.12 5.84 -4.35
N ILE A 125 3.21 4.51 -4.37
CA ILE A 125 4.28 3.76 -5.05
C ILE A 125 3.98 3.62 -6.55
N PHE A 126 2.71 3.46 -6.93
CA PHE A 126 2.28 3.51 -8.33
C PHE A 126 2.38 4.93 -8.90
N ALA A 127 2.01 5.96 -8.13
CA ALA A 127 2.18 7.36 -8.50
C ALA A 127 3.66 7.70 -8.75
N LEU A 128 4.53 7.40 -7.77
CA LEU A 128 5.99 7.58 -7.89
C LEU A 128 6.60 6.86 -9.11
N THR A 129 6.05 5.70 -9.47
CA THR A 129 6.47 4.95 -10.67
C THR A 129 6.01 5.63 -11.96
N ALA A 130 4.83 6.25 -11.97
CA ALA A 130 4.34 7.02 -13.11
C ALA A 130 5.16 8.31 -13.31
N GLU A 131 5.51 9.01 -12.23
CA GLU A 131 6.41 10.18 -12.27
C GLU A 131 7.79 9.80 -12.84
N TYR A 132 8.41 8.73 -12.30
CA TYR A 132 9.67 8.20 -12.82
C TYR A 132 9.60 7.86 -14.31
N ASN A 133 8.47 7.31 -14.79
CA ASN A 133 8.31 6.96 -16.20
C ASN A 133 8.18 8.20 -17.10
N ALA A 134 7.52 9.26 -16.63
CA ALA A 134 7.32 10.51 -17.36
C ALA A 134 8.58 11.40 -17.44
N ASP A 135 9.46 11.29 -16.45
CA ASP A 135 10.76 11.98 -16.41
C ASP A 135 11.64 11.61 -17.61
N THR A 136 12.35 12.58 -18.19
CA THR A 136 13.25 12.39 -19.35
C THR A 136 14.73 12.51 -18.99
N PHE A 137 15.07 12.78 -17.73
CA PHE A 137 16.46 12.95 -17.29
C PHE A 137 17.28 11.66 -17.46
N PRO A 138 18.44 11.68 -18.17
CA PRO A 138 19.16 10.45 -18.53
C PRO A 138 19.68 9.59 -17.37
N GLN A 139 19.90 10.17 -16.19
CA GLN A 139 20.46 9.47 -15.02
C GLN A 139 19.41 9.20 -13.92
N LYS A 140 18.11 9.32 -14.23
CA LYS A 140 17.02 9.08 -13.27
C LYS A 140 17.06 7.65 -12.70
N VAL A 141 16.72 7.48 -11.42
CA VAL A 141 16.79 6.17 -10.73
C VAL A 141 15.46 5.81 -10.07
N ASN A 142 14.91 4.63 -10.37
CA ASN A 142 13.73 4.10 -9.68
C ASN A 142 14.16 3.17 -8.53
N LEU A 143 14.09 3.71 -7.31
CA LEU A 143 14.25 2.97 -6.06
C LEU A 143 12.91 2.84 -5.32
N GLY A 144 11.79 3.14 -5.97
CA GLY A 144 10.46 3.09 -5.40
C GLY A 144 9.80 1.71 -5.53
N GLN A 145 9.84 1.13 -6.73
CA GLN A 145 9.08 -0.08 -7.05
C GLN A 145 9.76 -1.36 -6.53
N GLY A 146 8.98 -2.22 -5.88
CA GLY A 146 9.40 -3.54 -5.38
C GLY A 146 9.45 -4.62 -6.47
N THR A 147 10.31 -4.43 -7.47
CA THR A 147 10.50 -5.35 -8.59
C THR A 147 11.99 -5.53 -8.90
N TYR A 148 12.43 -6.76 -9.13
CA TYR A 148 13.83 -7.06 -9.42
C TYR A 148 14.26 -6.54 -10.81
N ARG A 149 15.55 -6.23 -10.93
CA ARG A 149 16.24 -5.81 -12.15
C ARG A 149 17.60 -6.49 -12.24
N ASP A 150 18.14 -6.60 -13.44
CA ASP A 150 19.50 -7.07 -13.68
C ASP A 150 20.57 -5.98 -13.42
N GLU A 151 21.83 -6.28 -13.76
CA GLU A 151 22.97 -5.33 -13.74
C GLU A 151 22.74 -4.07 -14.60
N ASN A 152 21.85 -4.13 -15.59
CA ASN A 152 21.55 -3.06 -16.54
C ASN A 152 20.28 -2.27 -16.19
N GLY A 153 19.68 -2.54 -15.02
CA GLY A 153 18.42 -1.92 -14.60
C GLY A 153 17.18 -2.40 -15.39
N GLN A 154 17.28 -3.50 -16.14
CA GLN A 154 16.22 -4.07 -16.98
C GLN A 154 15.43 -5.18 -16.24
N PRO A 155 14.16 -5.43 -16.61
CA PRO A 155 13.39 -6.54 -16.06
C PRO A 155 14.06 -7.89 -16.38
N TRP A 156 14.47 -8.62 -15.35
CA TRP A 156 15.09 -9.94 -15.52
C TRP A 156 14.02 -11.03 -15.53
N VAL A 157 13.94 -11.79 -16.64
CA VAL A 157 13.16 -13.03 -16.70
C VAL A 157 14.06 -14.17 -16.27
N LEU A 158 13.66 -14.89 -15.22
CA LEU A 158 14.42 -16.00 -14.67
C LEU A 158 14.63 -17.10 -15.73
N PRO A 159 15.86 -17.64 -15.90
CA PRO A 159 16.15 -18.84 -16.69
C PRO A 159 15.17 -20.00 -16.46
N SER A 160 14.86 -20.32 -15.20
CA SER A 160 13.86 -21.36 -14.85
C SER A 160 12.46 -21.06 -15.41
N VAL A 161 12.02 -19.80 -15.36
CA VAL A 161 10.74 -19.32 -15.91
C VAL A 161 10.75 -19.33 -17.43
N GLN A 162 11.84 -18.93 -18.07
CA GLN A 162 11.96 -19.05 -19.53
C GLN A 162 11.86 -20.51 -19.95
N LYS A 163 12.61 -21.41 -19.31
CA LYS A 163 12.62 -22.84 -19.63
C LYS A 163 11.25 -23.50 -19.40
N ALA A 164 10.56 -23.16 -18.30
CA ALA A 164 9.19 -23.63 -18.05
C ALA A 164 8.19 -23.14 -19.11
N ARG A 165 8.34 -21.90 -19.61
CA ARG A 165 7.50 -21.37 -20.70
C ARG A 165 7.75 -22.09 -22.03
N GLU A 166 8.99 -22.40 -22.35
CA GLU A 166 9.35 -23.22 -23.52
C GLU A 166 8.72 -24.63 -23.44
N THR A 167 8.83 -25.28 -22.27
CA THR A 167 8.22 -26.59 -22.02
C THR A 167 6.70 -26.55 -22.20
N LEU A 168 6.00 -25.58 -21.62
CA LEU A 168 4.54 -25.44 -21.74
C LEU A 168 4.07 -25.15 -23.17
N LEU A 169 4.85 -24.41 -23.96
CA LEU A 169 4.56 -24.19 -25.38
C LEU A 169 4.73 -25.48 -26.20
N SER A 170 5.79 -26.26 -25.94
CA SER A 170 6.04 -27.53 -26.63
C SER A 170 5.01 -28.62 -26.32
N GLN A 171 4.36 -28.55 -25.15
CA GLN A 171 3.30 -29.48 -24.72
C GLN A 171 1.90 -29.14 -25.26
N GLY A 172 1.75 -28.06 -26.03
CA GLY A 172 0.45 -27.61 -26.55
C GLY A 172 -0.37 -26.83 -25.53
N LEU A 173 0.05 -25.59 -25.25
CA LEU A 173 -0.62 -24.71 -24.29
C LEU A 173 -2.09 -24.43 -24.69
N PHE A 174 -3.02 -24.76 -23.78
CA PHE A 174 -4.45 -24.45 -23.89
C PHE A 174 -4.94 -23.55 -22.74
N HIS A 175 -6.06 -22.86 -22.98
CA HIS A 175 -6.59 -21.76 -22.16
C HIS A 175 -7.94 -22.06 -21.48
N GLU A 176 -8.31 -23.34 -21.37
CA GLU A 176 -9.48 -23.79 -20.60
C GLU A 176 -9.47 -23.32 -19.15
N TYR A 177 -10.67 -23.17 -18.57
CA TYR A 177 -10.84 -22.83 -17.16
C TYR A 177 -10.19 -23.85 -16.23
N LEU A 178 -9.66 -23.36 -15.11
CA LEU A 178 -9.22 -24.21 -14.00
C LEU A 178 -10.41 -24.58 -13.10
N PRO A 179 -10.27 -25.62 -12.24
CA PRO A 179 -11.12 -25.78 -11.06
C PRO A 179 -11.17 -24.49 -10.22
N ILE A 180 -12.21 -24.33 -9.40
CA ILE A 180 -12.44 -23.09 -8.63
C ILE A 180 -11.28 -22.80 -7.66
N LEU A 181 -10.71 -23.82 -7.01
CA LEU A 181 -9.48 -23.70 -6.20
C LEU A 181 -8.19 -23.49 -7.03
N GLY A 182 -8.28 -23.49 -8.35
CA GLY A 182 -7.14 -23.45 -9.27
C GLY A 182 -6.42 -24.80 -9.45
N LEU A 183 -5.24 -24.72 -10.04
CA LEU A 183 -4.46 -25.86 -10.50
C LEU A 183 -3.94 -26.70 -9.32
N GLN A 184 -4.36 -27.97 -9.24
CA GLN A 184 -4.08 -28.83 -8.08
C GLN A 184 -2.59 -29.11 -7.88
N THR A 185 -1.82 -29.35 -8.96
CA THR A 185 -0.36 -29.55 -8.88
C THR A 185 0.35 -28.31 -8.33
N PHE A 186 -0.01 -27.13 -8.85
CA PHE A 186 0.50 -25.85 -8.32
C PHE A 186 0.16 -25.67 -6.83
N ARG A 187 -1.10 -25.90 -6.43
CA ARG A 187 -1.53 -25.80 -5.02
C ARG A 187 -0.72 -26.69 -4.08
N ASN A 188 -0.55 -27.95 -4.47
CA ASN A 188 0.20 -28.94 -3.70
C ASN A 188 1.66 -28.50 -3.56
N GLU A 189 2.36 -28.25 -4.67
CA GLU A 189 3.78 -27.93 -4.63
C GLU A 189 4.08 -26.55 -4.03
N ALA A 190 3.21 -25.55 -4.22
CA ALA A 190 3.35 -24.25 -3.56
C ALA A 190 3.23 -24.35 -2.03
N THR A 191 2.33 -25.20 -1.53
CA THR A 191 2.15 -25.41 -0.09
C THR A 191 3.27 -26.28 0.49
N LYS A 192 3.70 -27.32 -0.25
CA LYS A 192 4.86 -28.15 0.10
C LYS A 192 6.17 -27.37 0.14
N LEU A 193 6.36 -26.42 -0.77
CA LEU A 193 7.49 -25.47 -0.77
C LEU A 193 7.52 -24.64 0.53
N ALA A 194 6.36 -24.13 0.96
CA ALA A 194 6.27 -23.32 2.17
C ALA A 194 6.46 -24.14 3.45
N LEU A 195 5.85 -25.32 3.56
CA LEU A 195 5.90 -26.16 4.76
C LEU A 195 7.11 -27.09 4.83
N GLY A 196 7.75 -27.40 3.70
CA GLY A 196 8.65 -28.54 3.56
C GLY A 196 7.85 -29.85 3.37
N PRO A 197 8.46 -30.88 2.75
CA PRO A 197 7.77 -32.13 2.42
C PRO A 197 7.22 -32.85 3.65
N GLU A 198 8.04 -33.02 4.69
CA GLU A 198 7.65 -33.78 5.89
C GLU A 198 6.43 -33.19 6.61
N ILE A 199 6.38 -31.85 6.76
CA ILE A 199 5.26 -31.16 7.41
C ILE A 199 4.03 -31.15 6.50
N TYR A 200 4.21 -30.97 5.19
CA TYR A 200 3.11 -31.03 4.22
C TYR A 200 2.44 -32.42 4.21
N ASP A 201 3.23 -33.50 4.14
CA ASP A 201 2.70 -34.87 4.13
C ASP A 201 2.05 -35.22 5.48
N LYS A 202 2.69 -34.84 6.61
CA LYS A 202 2.14 -35.01 7.97
C LYS A 202 0.82 -34.28 8.20
N LYS A 203 0.65 -33.08 7.63
CA LYS A 203 -0.52 -32.22 7.84
C LYS A 203 -1.51 -32.25 6.65
N GLN A 204 -1.34 -33.12 5.66
CA GLN A 204 -2.05 -32.98 4.36
C GLN A 204 -3.59 -32.92 4.49
N SER A 205 -4.21 -33.77 5.32
CA SER A 205 -5.66 -33.75 5.53
C SER A 205 -6.15 -32.57 6.38
N GLN A 206 -5.24 -31.89 7.10
CA GLN A 206 -5.49 -30.69 7.89
C GLN A 206 -5.29 -29.38 7.10
N LEU A 207 -4.94 -29.46 5.80
CA LEU A 207 -4.70 -28.29 4.94
C LEU A 207 -5.90 -27.97 4.04
N ALA A 208 -6.40 -26.75 4.11
CA ALA A 208 -7.31 -26.17 3.12
C ALA A 208 -6.51 -25.27 2.16
N ILE A 209 -6.49 -25.55 0.85
CA ILE A 209 -5.56 -24.92 -0.09
C ILE A 209 -6.29 -24.34 -1.31
N CYS A 210 -6.04 -23.08 -1.64
CA CYS A 210 -6.64 -22.36 -2.77
C CYS A 210 -5.60 -21.51 -3.53
N GLN A 211 -5.49 -21.65 -4.85
CA GLN A 211 -4.69 -20.74 -5.68
C GLN A 211 -5.32 -19.34 -5.66
N SER A 212 -4.52 -18.29 -5.51
CA SER A 212 -4.98 -16.90 -5.34
C SER A 212 -4.42 -15.94 -6.41
N LEU A 213 -4.98 -14.73 -6.50
CA LEU A 213 -4.41 -13.60 -7.24
C LEU A 213 -3.19 -12.99 -6.50
N SER A 214 -2.13 -13.79 -6.41
CA SER A 214 -0.92 -13.49 -5.66
C SER A 214 -1.15 -13.31 -4.15
N GLY A 215 -0.15 -12.80 -3.44
CA GLY A 215 -0.25 -12.54 -1.99
C GLY A 215 -1.38 -11.57 -1.64
N THR A 216 -1.62 -10.57 -2.49
CA THR A 216 -2.75 -9.64 -2.35
C THR A 216 -4.10 -10.36 -2.36
N GLY A 217 -4.33 -11.26 -3.33
CA GLY A 217 -5.55 -12.07 -3.39
C GLY A 217 -5.63 -13.12 -2.27
N ALA A 218 -4.49 -13.64 -1.80
CA ALA A 218 -4.48 -14.54 -0.65
C ALA A 218 -4.91 -13.83 0.64
N LEU A 219 -4.39 -12.63 0.90
CA LEU A 219 -4.79 -11.81 2.06
C LEU A 219 -6.27 -11.39 1.99
N HIS A 220 -6.78 -11.05 0.80
CA HIS A 220 -8.20 -10.73 0.59
C HIS A 220 -9.11 -11.94 0.89
N LEU A 221 -8.80 -13.09 0.25
CA LEU A 221 -9.56 -14.32 0.40
C LEU A 221 -9.47 -14.88 1.84
N ALA A 222 -8.34 -14.68 2.53
CA ALA A 222 -8.20 -14.98 3.95
C ALA A 222 -9.11 -14.09 4.82
N GLY A 223 -9.15 -12.78 4.57
CA GLY A 223 -10.06 -11.86 5.25
C GLY A 223 -11.54 -12.21 5.01
N LEU A 224 -11.90 -12.59 3.78
CA LEU A 224 -13.26 -13.03 3.45
C LEU A 224 -13.66 -14.34 4.14
N LEU A 225 -12.75 -15.32 4.18
CA LEU A 225 -12.96 -16.55 4.95
C LEU A 225 -13.19 -16.22 6.43
N LEU A 226 -12.28 -15.46 7.04
CA LEU A 226 -12.36 -15.05 8.45
C LEU A 226 -13.68 -14.32 8.74
N ARG A 227 -14.12 -13.43 7.87
CA ARG A 227 -15.42 -12.74 7.95
C ARG A 227 -16.62 -13.67 7.77
N SER A 228 -16.46 -14.77 7.04
CA SER A 228 -17.51 -15.76 6.82
C SER A 228 -17.65 -16.77 7.97
N VAL A 229 -16.59 -16.99 8.77
CA VAL A 229 -16.56 -18.03 9.82
C VAL A 229 -16.38 -17.51 11.25
N ARG A 230 -16.20 -16.20 11.45
CA ARG A 230 -16.05 -15.58 12.78
C ARG A 230 -17.11 -14.50 13.02
N SER A 231 -17.80 -14.59 14.16
CA SER A 231 -18.68 -13.54 14.69
C SER A 231 -18.52 -13.45 16.20
N PRO A 232 -18.20 -12.28 16.79
CA PRO A 232 -17.82 -11.03 16.12
C PRO A 232 -16.54 -11.20 15.27
N LEU A 233 -16.26 -10.21 14.42
CA LEU A 233 -14.99 -10.16 13.68
C LEU A 233 -13.81 -10.02 14.67
N PRO A 234 -12.71 -10.78 14.49
CA PRO A 234 -11.51 -10.60 15.30
C PRO A 234 -10.84 -9.27 14.93
N LYS A 235 -10.08 -8.69 15.88
CA LYS A 235 -9.14 -7.61 15.56
C LYS A 235 -7.99 -8.13 14.71
N VAL A 236 -7.42 -7.27 13.87
CA VAL A 236 -6.27 -7.58 13.02
C VAL A 236 -5.10 -6.71 13.46
N TYR A 237 -4.11 -7.30 14.12
CA TYR A 237 -2.89 -6.63 14.55
C TYR A 237 -1.85 -6.62 13.44
N ILE A 238 -1.36 -5.43 13.10
CA ILE A 238 -0.46 -5.18 11.98
C ILE A 238 0.81 -4.47 12.50
N PRO A 239 2.03 -4.89 12.10
CA PRO A 239 3.25 -4.18 12.49
C PRO A 239 3.29 -2.75 11.94
N SER A 240 4.05 -1.88 12.60
CA SER A 240 4.27 -0.50 12.19
C SER A 240 5.78 -0.20 12.16
N PRO A 241 6.34 0.21 11.01
CA PRO A 241 5.71 0.31 9.68
C PRO A 241 5.45 -1.09 9.07
N THR A 242 4.74 -1.15 7.94
CA THR A 242 4.41 -2.39 7.21
C THR A 242 4.18 -2.10 5.72
N TRP A 243 3.82 -3.11 4.93
CA TRP A 243 3.31 -2.90 3.58
C TRP A 243 1.96 -2.18 3.64
N SER A 244 1.87 -1.00 3.02
CA SER A 244 0.72 -0.06 3.09
C SER A 244 -0.65 -0.72 2.89
N ASN A 245 -0.74 -1.66 1.94
CA ASN A 245 -1.99 -2.28 1.55
C ASN A 245 -2.53 -3.31 2.58
N HIS A 246 -1.77 -3.70 3.61
CA HIS A 246 -2.28 -4.59 4.67
C HIS A 246 -3.52 -4.00 5.35
N SER A 247 -3.42 -2.76 5.84
CA SER A 247 -4.55 -2.09 6.50
C SER A 247 -5.73 -1.87 5.53
N GLN A 248 -5.45 -1.59 4.24
CA GLN A 248 -6.49 -1.39 3.22
C GLN A 248 -7.29 -2.68 2.93
N VAL A 249 -6.61 -3.84 2.82
CA VAL A 249 -7.29 -5.13 2.60
C VAL A 249 -8.22 -5.47 3.77
N PHE A 250 -7.75 -5.39 5.01
CA PHE A 250 -8.58 -5.81 6.15
C PHE A 250 -9.65 -4.77 6.53
N SER A 251 -9.36 -3.46 6.46
CA SER A 251 -10.38 -2.44 6.76
C SER A 251 -11.49 -2.35 5.71
N SER A 252 -11.20 -2.55 4.42
CA SER A 252 -12.24 -2.64 3.38
C SER A 252 -13.19 -3.83 3.57
N LEU A 253 -12.69 -4.91 4.18
CA LEU A 253 -13.48 -6.05 4.61
C LEU A 253 -14.16 -5.88 5.98
N GLY A 254 -14.05 -4.70 6.60
CA GLY A 254 -14.75 -4.33 7.85
C GLY A 254 -14.08 -4.78 9.15
N PHE A 255 -12.81 -5.21 9.11
CA PHE A 255 -12.06 -5.57 10.31
C PHE A 255 -11.54 -4.33 11.03
N GLN A 256 -11.54 -4.38 12.37
CA GLN A 256 -10.80 -3.42 13.20
C GLN A 256 -9.31 -3.74 13.10
N CYS A 257 -8.55 -2.87 12.43
CA CYS A 257 -7.10 -2.97 12.31
C CYS A 257 -6.41 -2.21 13.44
N GLU A 258 -5.62 -2.90 14.25
CA GLU A 258 -4.77 -2.35 15.30
C GLU A 258 -3.32 -2.33 14.82
N THR A 259 -2.55 -1.30 15.17
CA THR A 259 -1.11 -1.20 14.82
C THR A 259 -0.22 -1.32 16.04
N PHE A 260 0.88 -2.07 15.94
CA PHE A 260 1.90 -2.16 16.99
C PHE A 260 3.28 -1.74 16.49
N GLN A 261 4.12 -1.19 17.37
CA GLN A 261 5.49 -0.80 17.06
C GLN A 261 6.35 -2.03 16.76
N TYR A 262 6.96 -2.05 15.57
CA TYR A 262 7.82 -3.14 15.09
C TYR A 262 9.27 -2.67 14.90
N TYR A 263 9.47 -1.40 14.53
CA TYR A 263 10.79 -0.85 14.20
C TYR A 263 11.14 0.31 15.12
N ASP A 264 12.31 0.24 15.73
CA ASP A 264 12.93 1.35 16.45
C ASP A 264 13.68 2.23 15.44
N ALA A 265 13.22 3.48 15.27
CA ALA A 265 13.80 4.42 14.33
C ALA A 265 15.14 5.03 14.79
N GLU A 266 15.42 5.03 16.10
CA GLU A 266 16.67 5.55 16.69
C GLU A 266 17.78 4.50 16.61
N LYS A 267 17.49 3.26 17.04
CA LYS A 267 18.42 2.11 16.98
C LYS A 267 18.53 1.53 15.56
N ARG A 268 17.54 1.78 14.70
CA ARG A 268 17.41 1.28 13.31
C ARG A 268 17.36 -0.25 13.24
N GLU A 269 16.51 -0.86 14.07
CA GLU A 269 16.34 -2.31 14.22
C GLU A 269 14.92 -2.67 14.71
N ILE A 270 14.66 -3.95 15.02
CA ILE A 270 13.35 -4.39 15.51
C ILE A 270 13.18 -4.03 16.99
N ASP A 271 12.08 -3.36 17.33
CA ASP A 271 11.65 -3.21 18.71
C ASP A 271 10.96 -4.49 19.19
N ILE A 272 11.77 -5.47 19.56
CA ILE A 272 11.29 -6.81 19.90
C ILE A 272 10.48 -6.81 21.21
N GLU A 273 10.78 -5.91 22.14
CA GLU A 273 10.02 -5.80 23.39
C GLU A 273 8.67 -5.11 23.18
N ALA A 274 8.56 -4.11 22.29
CA ALA A 274 7.27 -3.59 21.87
C ALA A 274 6.44 -4.66 21.14
N TYR A 275 7.06 -5.49 20.30
CA TYR A 275 6.39 -6.60 19.63
C TYR A 275 5.86 -7.64 20.64
N TYR A 276 6.70 -8.10 21.58
CA TYR A 276 6.25 -9.00 22.65
C TYR A 276 5.16 -8.37 23.52
N SER A 277 5.28 -7.08 23.86
CA SER A 277 4.29 -6.34 24.65
C SER A 277 2.94 -6.28 23.94
N ALA A 278 2.93 -5.97 22.65
CA ALA A 278 1.71 -5.93 21.84
C ALA A 278 1.01 -7.30 21.76
N LEU A 279 1.76 -8.39 21.60
CA LEU A 279 1.21 -9.75 21.61
C LEU A 279 0.67 -10.14 23.00
N ARG A 280 1.30 -9.69 24.09
CA ARG A 280 0.80 -9.83 25.47
C ARG A 280 -0.36 -8.89 25.80
N ALA A 281 -0.62 -7.86 25.00
CA ALA A 281 -1.79 -7.00 25.10
C ALA A 281 -2.98 -7.53 24.28
N ALA A 282 -2.72 -8.10 23.10
CA ALA A 282 -3.73 -8.48 22.10
C ALA A 282 -4.82 -9.44 22.64
N GLU A 283 -6.07 -9.17 22.23
CA GLU A 283 -7.24 -9.95 22.64
C GLU A 283 -7.19 -11.38 22.07
N PRO A 284 -7.48 -12.43 22.86
CA PRO A 284 -7.49 -13.80 22.35
C PRO A 284 -8.42 -13.99 21.15
N ASN A 285 -8.03 -14.84 20.19
CA ASN A 285 -8.60 -14.99 18.85
C ASN A 285 -8.32 -13.84 17.86
N SER A 286 -7.58 -12.79 18.23
CA SER A 286 -7.18 -11.77 17.26
C SER A 286 -6.22 -12.35 16.21
N VAL A 287 -6.32 -11.84 14.98
CA VAL A 287 -5.42 -12.15 13.88
C VAL A 287 -4.16 -11.28 14.01
N VAL A 288 -2.98 -11.85 13.77
CA VAL A 288 -1.72 -11.09 13.67
C VAL A 288 -1.17 -11.28 12.27
N ILE A 289 -0.91 -10.17 11.57
CA ILE A 289 -0.25 -10.18 10.26
C ILE A 289 1.26 -10.29 10.47
N ILE A 290 1.85 -11.36 9.96
CA ILE A 290 3.27 -11.68 10.13
C ILE A 290 3.94 -11.68 8.75
N HIS A 291 5.02 -10.94 8.56
CA HIS A 291 5.87 -11.14 7.37
C HIS A 291 6.74 -12.36 7.64
N ALA A 292 6.68 -13.38 6.79
CA ALA A 292 7.44 -14.62 7.00
C ALA A 292 8.96 -14.39 6.98
N CYS A 293 9.40 -13.52 6.07
CA CYS A 293 10.78 -13.04 5.89
C CYS A 293 10.80 -11.78 5.01
N ALA A 294 11.94 -11.08 4.97
CA ALA A 294 12.17 -9.83 4.25
C ALA A 294 11.09 -8.75 4.54
N HIS A 295 10.87 -8.45 5.83
CA HIS A 295 9.84 -7.53 6.28
C HIS A 295 9.77 -6.23 5.45
N ASN A 296 8.65 -5.99 4.78
CA ASN A 296 8.40 -4.79 3.99
C ASN A 296 7.76 -3.72 4.89
N PRO A 297 8.40 -2.56 5.17
CA PRO A 297 9.44 -1.93 4.35
C PRO A 297 10.88 -2.02 4.90
N THR A 298 11.09 -2.52 6.12
CA THR A 298 12.34 -2.26 6.87
C THR A 298 13.52 -3.11 6.41
N GLY A 299 13.27 -4.33 5.93
CA GLY A 299 14.31 -5.35 5.71
C GLY A 299 14.87 -5.96 7.01
N CYS A 300 14.27 -5.70 8.17
CA CYS A 300 14.68 -6.32 9.43
C CYS A 300 13.73 -7.48 9.77
N ASP A 301 14.26 -8.70 9.94
CA ASP A 301 13.51 -9.89 10.37
C ASP A 301 13.94 -10.35 11.78
N PRO A 302 13.05 -10.92 12.61
CA PRO A 302 13.43 -11.50 13.91
C PRO A 302 14.37 -12.70 13.77
N SER A 303 15.23 -12.92 14.76
CA SER A 303 16.06 -14.13 14.85
C SER A 303 15.21 -15.39 15.06
N LYS A 304 15.79 -16.58 14.86
CA LYS A 304 15.09 -17.85 15.10
C LYS A 304 14.64 -17.99 16.55
N GLU A 305 15.42 -17.47 17.50
CA GLU A 305 15.13 -17.44 18.93
C GLU A 305 14.01 -16.45 19.25
N GLN A 306 14.00 -15.27 18.61
CA GLN A 306 12.92 -14.29 18.73
C GLN A 306 11.61 -14.84 18.16
N TRP A 307 11.64 -15.52 16.99
CA TRP A 307 10.48 -16.22 16.45
C TRP A 307 9.97 -17.32 17.40
N LYS A 308 10.85 -18.03 18.11
CA LYS A 308 10.42 -19.00 19.14
C LYS A 308 9.67 -18.32 20.29
N GLN A 309 10.09 -17.14 20.74
CA GLN A 309 9.36 -16.35 21.74
C GLN A 309 8.04 -15.77 21.21
N ILE A 310 8.02 -15.22 19.98
CA ILE A 310 6.80 -14.72 19.33
C ILE A 310 5.74 -15.83 19.26
N GLY A 311 6.12 -17.01 18.74
CA GLY A 311 5.22 -18.16 18.63
C GLY A 311 4.71 -18.66 19.98
N ALA A 312 5.59 -18.74 20.99
CA ALA A 312 5.19 -19.14 22.34
C ALA A 312 4.13 -18.19 22.94
N ILE A 313 4.35 -16.87 22.84
CA ILE A 313 3.38 -15.86 23.30
C ILE A 313 2.07 -15.99 22.50
N MET A 314 2.12 -16.12 21.17
CA MET A 314 0.92 -16.24 20.36
C MET A 314 0.10 -17.51 20.68
N LYS A 315 0.78 -18.64 20.97
CA LYS A 315 0.12 -19.89 21.41
C LYS A 315 -0.53 -19.74 22.78
N GLU A 316 0.18 -19.16 23.76
CA GLU A 316 -0.36 -18.86 25.10
C GLU A 316 -1.62 -17.97 25.00
N ARG A 317 -1.52 -16.91 24.19
CA ARG A 317 -2.55 -15.89 24.00
C ARG A 317 -3.67 -16.28 23.04
N LYS A 318 -3.59 -17.46 22.40
CA LYS A 318 -4.55 -17.99 21.42
C LYS A 318 -4.79 -16.99 20.27
N LEU A 319 -3.71 -16.40 19.77
CA LEU A 319 -3.71 -15.48 18.63
C LEU A 319 -3.56 -16.27 17.33
N PHE A 320 -4.19 -15.80 16.26
CA PHE A 320 -4.17 -16.48 14.96
C PHE A 320 -3.08 -15.87 14.05
N PRO A 321 -1.99 -16.59 13.74
CA PRO A 321 -0.97 -16.13 12.80
C PRO A 321 -1.45 -16.22 11.35
N LEU A 322 -1.39 -15.08 10.65
CA LEU A 322 -1.59 -14.99 9.21
C LEU A 322 -0.32 -14.45 8.54
N PHE A 323 0.41 -15.34 7.87
CA PHE A 323 1.72 -15.03 7.28
C PHE A 323 1.58 -14.46 5.85
N ASP A 324 2.10 -13.25 5.59
CA ASP A 324 2.46 -12.79 4.24
C ASP A 324 3.84 -13.36 3.88
N ALA A 325 3.87 -14.19 2.83
CA ALA A 325 5.03 -14.96 2.40
C ALA A 325 5.37 -14.62 0.94
N ALA A 326 5.63 -13.33 0.71
CA ALA A 326 5.91 -12.78 -0.62
C ALA A 326 7.37 -12.89 -1.10
N TYR A 327 8.29 -13.34 -0.24
CA TYR A 327 9.75 -13.32 -0.48
C TYR A 327 10.46 -14.65 -0.16
N LEU A 328 9.75 -15.78 -0.01
CA LEU A 328 10.37 -17.07 0.32
C LEU A 328 11.46 -17.46 -0.69
N GLY A 329 12.66 -17.73 -0.19
CA GLY A 329 13.87 -18.03 -0.96
C GLY A 329 14.61 -16.79 -1.49
N PHE A 330 13.99 -15.62 -1.47
CA PHE A 330 14.53 -14.37 -1.99
C PHE A 330 15.32 -13.57 -0.92
N ASN A 331 15.20 -13.94 0.36
CA ASN A 331 15.80 -13.23 1.48
C ASN A 331 17.16 -13.81 1.90
N SER A 332 17.16 -15.06 2.36
CA SER A 332 18.38 -15.82 2.68
C SER A 332 19.04 -16.44 1.43
N GLY A 333 18.31 -16.60 0.33
CA GLY A 333 18.73 -17.43 -0.81
C GLY A 333 18.35 -18.91 -0.63
N ASN A 334 17.68 -19.26 0.48
CA ASN A 334 17.20 -20.59 0.81
C ASN A 334 15.72 -20.51 1.25
N VAL A 335 14.88 -21.44 0.78
CA VAL A 335 13.43 -21.39 1.07
C VAL A 335 13.12 -21.87 2.49
N ASP A 336 13.90 -22.81 3.04
CA ASP A 336 13.65 -23.42 4.34
C ASP A 336 13.99 -22.47 5.51
N ASP A 337 15.09 -21.72 5.38
CA ASP A 337 15.44 -20.63 6.29
C ASP A 337 14.40 -19.50 6.24
N ASP A 338 13.99 -19.11 5.03
CA ASP A 338 12.97 -18.06 4.82
C ASP A 338 11.56 -18.46 5.28
N ALA A 339 11.29 -19.76 5.42
CA ALA A 339 10.02 -20.32 5.89
C ALA A 339 10.02 -20.73 7.38
N PHE A 340 11.15 -20.54 8.09
CA PHE A 340 11.35 -21.04 9.46
C PHE A 340 10.18 -20.72 10.41
N ALA A 341 9.72 -19.46 10.44
CA ALA A 341 8.66 -19.03 11.35
C ALA A 341 7.33 -19.76 11.08
N MET A 342 6.96 -19.93 9.81
CA MET A 342 5.73 -20.65 9.43
C MET A 342 5.77 -22.12 9.89
N ARG A 343 6.89 -22.78 9.64
CA ARG A 343 7.09 -24.20 9.99
C ARG A 343 7.13 -24.42 11.49
N TYR A 344 7.81 -23.54 12.23
CA TYR A 344 7.84 -23.56 13.70
C TYR A 344 6.43 -23.42 14.31
N PHE A 345 5.62 -22.49 13.81
CA PHE A 345 4.28 -22.24 14.36
C PHE A 345 3.30 -23.38 14.04
N ILE A 346 3.38 -23.94 12.83
CA ILE A 346 2.45 -24.98 12.35
C ILE A 346 2.79 -26.38 12.88
N ASP A 347 4.07 -26.70 13.08
CA ASP A 347 4.48 -28.07 13.42
C ASP A 347 5.10 -28.24 14.82
N GLU A 348 6.10 -27.44 15.22
CA GLU A 348 6.64 -27.50 16.60
C GLU A 348 5.61 -26.96 17.62
N LEU A 349 4.83 -25.95 17.25
CA LEU A 349 3.79 -25.35 18.10
C LEU A 349 2.37 -25.82 17.81
N GLU A 350 2.11 -26.57 16.74
CA GLU A 350 0.78 -27.09 16.36
C GLU A 350 -0.34 -26.03 16.37
N MET A 351 -0.04 -24.81 15.92
CA MET A 351 -1.02 -23.73 15.84
C MET A 351 -1.85 -23.82 14.54
N GLU A 352 -3.14 -23.48 14.64
CA GLU A 352 -3.90 -23.12 13.44
C GLU A 352 -3.33 -21.82 12.85
N ALA A 353 -3.10 -21.80 11.53
CA ALA A 353 -2.39 -20.72 10.86
C ALA A 353 -2.83 -20.54 9.40
N GLY A 354 -2.71 -19.33 8.87
CA GLY A 354 -2.88 -19.04 7.45
C GLY A 354 -1.57 -18.63 6.77
N GLY A 355 -1.33 -19.08 5.54
CA GLY A 355 -0.17 -18.72 4.72
C GLY A 355 -0.57 -18.11 3.38
N CYS A 356 -0.16 -16.86 3.14
CA CYS A 356 -0.43 -16.08 1.94
C CYS A 356 0.82 -16.02 1.04
N LEU A 357 0.97 -16.97 0.13
CA LEU A 357 2.15 -17.12 -0.72
C LEU A 357 2.07 -16.21 -1.97
N SER A 358 3.16 -15.51 -2.30
CA SER A 358 3.27 -14.71 -3.52
C SER A 358 4.47 -15.14 -4.37
N PHE A 359 4.22 -15.62 -5.59
CA PHE A 359 5.27 -15.95 -6.57
C PHE A 359 5.72 -14.75 -7.42
N ALA A 360 5.20 -13.56 -7.10
CA ALA A 360 5.48 -12.34 -7.86
C ALA A 360 6.96 -11.92 -7.83
N LYS A 361 7.70 -12.20 -6.74
CA LYS A 361 9.11 -11.79 -6.59
C LYS A 361 10.09 -12.94 -6.76
N ASN A 362 9.90 -14.02 -6.00
CA ASN A 362 10.82 -15.16 -6.01
C ASN A 362 10.85 -15.93 -7.35
N MET A 363 9.77 -15.88 -8.15
CA MET A 363 9.77 -16.33 -9.55
C MET A 363 9.67 -15.18 -10.58
N GLY A 364 9.71 -13.91 -10.14
CA GLY A 364 9.51 -12.76 -11.04
C GLY A 364 8.15 -12.70 -11.74
N LEU A 365 7.15 -13.48 -11.31
CA LEU A 365 5.82 -13.58 -11.96
C LEU A 365 4.89 -12.42 -11.56
N TYR A 366 5.39 -11.19 -11.62
CA TYR A 366 4.73 -9.96 -11.13
C TYR A 366 3.33 -9.76 -11.74
N GLY A 367 3.26 -9.72 -13.07
CA GLY A 367 2.05 -9.45 -13.85
C GLY A 367 1.10 -10.65 -13.94
N GLU A 368 1.63 -11.87 -13.87
CA GLU A 368 0.87 -13.13 -13.94
C GLU A 368 -0.02 -13.41 -12.70
N ARG A 369 0.13 -12.59 -11.66
CA ARG A 369 -0.66 -12.63 -10.40
C ARG A 369 -0.68 -14.00 -9.71
N VAL A 370 0.44 -14.72 -9.72
CA VAL A 370 0.53 -16.08 -9.14
C VAL A 370 0.70 -16.01 -7.62
N GLY A 371 -0.09 -16.80 -6.90
CA GLY A 371 -0.04 -17.00 -5.45
C GLY A 371 -0.89 -18.18 -4.98
N CYS A 372 -0.74 -18.53 -3.71
CA CYS A 372 -1.51 -19.58 -3.07
C CYS A 372 -1.87 -19.15 -1.64
N LEU A 373 -3.11 -19.40 -1.24
CA LEU A 373 -3.57 -19.31 0.14
C LEU A 373 -3.70 -20.72 0.69
N PHE A 374 -3.15 -20.97 1.88
CA PHE A 374 -3.46 -22.18 2.63
C PHE A 374 -3.82 -21.86 4.08
N PHE A 375 -4.59 -22.76 4.70
CA PHE A 375 -4.85 -22.79 6.12
C PHE A 375 -4.49 -24.17 6.69
N ALA A 376 -3.66 -24.18 7.73
CA ALA A 376 -3.49 -25.34 8.60
C ALA A 376 -4.56 -25.26 9.70
N ALA A 377 -5.46 -26.24 9.73
CA ALA A 377 -6.57 -26.32 10.69
C ALA A 377 -6.36 -27.47 11.68
N GLY A 378 -6.93 -27.36 12.88
CA GLY A 378 -6.75 -28.36 13.94
C GLY A 378 -7.40 -29.73 13.63
N THR A 379 -8.29 -29.81 12.64
CA THR A 379 -8.92 -31.07 12.22
C THR A 379 -9.17 -31.12 10.71
N GLU A 380 -9.18 -32.33 10.15
CA GLU A 380 -9.57 -32.60 8.75
C GLU A 380 -10.97 -32.09 8.41
N LYS A 381 -11.91 -32.17 9.36
CA LYS A 381 -13.26 -31.60 9.19
C LYS A 381 -13.23 -30.07 9.08
N ALA A 382 -12.40 -29.40 9.88
CA ALA A 382 -12.23 -27.95 9.79
C ALA A 382 -11.54 -27.55 8.46
N ALA A 383 -10.53 -28.30 8.01
CA ALA A 383 -9.89 -28.10 6.71
C ALA A 383 -10.89 -28.29 5.54
N THR A 384 -11.64 -29.38 5.54
CA THR A 384 -12.67 -29.68 4.52
C THR A 384 -13.73 -28.57 4.44
N ASN A 385 -14.28 -28.16 5.58
CA ASN A 385 -15.24 -27.06 5.65
C ASN A 385 -14.62 -25.74 5.16
N THR A 386 -13.39 -25.45 5.57
CA THR A 386 -12.66 -24.24 5.15
C THR A 386 -12.46 -24.20 3.64
N GLN A 387 -12.06 -25.32 3.03
CA GLN A 387 -11.87 -25.40 1.58
C GLN A 387 -13.19 -25.21 0.80
N SER A 388 -14.30 -25.75 1.31
CA SER A 388 -15.64 -25.52 0.74
C SER A 388 -16.07 -24.04 0.78
N VAL A 389 -15.75 -23.32 1.86
CA VAL A 389 -15.98 -21.86 1.93
C VAL A 389 -15.04 -21.08 0.98
N LEU A 390 -13.78 -21.50 0.84
CA LEU A 390 -12.85 -20.92 -0.13
C LEU A 390 -13.30 -21.13 -1.59
N GLU A 391 -13.90 -22.28 -1.92
CA GLU A 391 -14.55 -22.51 -3.22
C GLU A 391 -15.70 -21.55 -3.46
N MET A 392 -16.63 -21.43 -2.50
CA MET A 392 -17.78 -20.54 -2.60
C MET A 392 -17.36 -19.07 -2.79
N LEU A 393 -16.38 -18.60 -2.01
CA LEU A 393 -15.85 -17.24 -2.11
C LEU A 393 -15.14 -17.01 -3.45
N GLN A 394 -14.18 -17.86 -3.85
CA GLN A 394 -13.47 -17.67 -5.11
C GLN A 394 -14.42 -17.73 -6.32
N ARG A 395 -15.46 -18.58 -6.27
CA ARG A 395 -16.48 -18.66 -7.31
C ARG A 395 -17.26 -17.35 -7.46
N SER A 396 -17.53 -16.63 -6.36
CA SER A 396 -18.25 -15.36 -6.40
C SER A 396 -17.36 -14.16 -6.76
N GLU A 397 -16.06 -14.19 -6.43
CA GLU A 397 -15.13 -13.08 -6.74
C GLU A 397 -14.54 -13.12 -8.15
N VAL A 398 -13.98 -14.28 -8.56
CA VAL A 398 -13.16 -14.39 -9.79
C VAL A 398 -13.50 -15.61 -10.64
N SER A 399 -14.53 -16.39 -10.27
CA SER A 399 -14.91 -17.68 -10.87
C SER A 399 -13.89 -18.80 -10.72
N ASN A 400 -12.68 -18.64 -11.27
CA ASN A 400 -11.51 -19.51 -11.11
C ASN A 400 -10.23 -18.71 -11.44
N PRO A 401 -9.07 -19.03 -10.84
CA PRO A 401 -7.88 -18.17 -10.90
C PRO A 401 -7.07 -18.36 -12.20
N PRO A 402 -6.20 -17.39 -12.59
CA PRO A 402 -5.48 -17.41 -13.87
C PRO A 402 -4.61 -18.65 -14.10
N ALA A 403 -4.69 -19.21 -15.31
CA ALA A 403 -4.05 -20.49 -15.61
C ALA A 403 -2.55 -20.41 -15.96
N TYR A 404 -2.10 -19.40 -16.72
CA TYR A 404 -0.77 -19.42 -17.35
C TYR A 404 0.39 -19.38 -16.34
N GLY A 405 0.47 -18.35 -15.52
CA GLY A 405 1.47 -18.26 -14.45
C GLY A 405 1.44 -19.44 -13.46
N ALA A 406 0.27 -20.00 -13.16
CA ALA A 406 0.17 -21.18 -12.29
C ALA A 406 0.69 -22.46 -12.97
N LYS A 407 0.47 -22.62 -14.28
CA LYS A 407 1.12 -23.68 -15.07
C LYS A 407 2.64 -23.51 -15.07
N ILE A 408 3.16 -22.28 -15.22
CA ILE A 408 4.62 -21.99 -15.14
C ILE A 408 5.17 -22.40 -13.78
N ALA A 409 4.59 -21.89 -12.68
CA ALA A 409 5.06 -22.19 -11.34
C ALA A 409 4.94 -23.69 -10.99
N SER A 410 3.88 -24.38 -11.44
CA SER A 410 3.77 -25.83 -11.31
C SER A 410 4.87 -26.55 -12.08
N THR A 411 5.19 -26.12 -13.30
CA THR A 411 6.22 -26.76 -14.13
C THR A 411 7.60 -26.63 -13.48
N ILE A 412 7.90 -25.51 -12.81
CA ILE A 412 9.14 -25.32 -12.05
C ILE A 412 9.18 -26.18 -10.78
N LEU A 413 8.09 -26.24 -10.00
CA LEU A 413 8.09 -26.93 -8.72
C LEU A 413 7.87 -28.45 -8.83
N SER A 414 7.29 -28.94 -9.92
CA SER A 414 7.07 -30.37 -10.18
C SER A 414 8.19 -31.07 -10.95
N ASP A 415 9.22 -30.34 -11.41
CA ASP A 415 10.41 -30.88 -12.08
C ASP A 415 11.68 -30.48 -11.30
N ASP A 416 12.47 -31.45 -10.86
CA ASP A 416 13.60 -31.18 -9.97
C ASP A 416 14.75 -30.44 -10.67
N ALA A 417 14.93 -30.60 -11.98
CA ALA A 417 15.97 -29.86 -12.72
C ALA A 417 15.59 -28.39 -12.91
N LEU A 418 14.30 -28.10 -13.13
CA LEU A 418 13.79 -26.72 -13.15
C LEU A 418 13.75 -26.08 -11.75
N LYS A 419 13.52 -26.88 -10.70
CA LYS A 419 13.56 -26.45 -9.31
C LYS A 419 14.97 -26.05 -8.87
N GLU A 420 15.98 -26.86 -9.17
CA GLU A 420 17.39 -26.51 -8.90
C GLU A 420 17.85 -25.31 -9.73
N MET A 421 17.41 -25.19 -10.99
CA MET A 421 17.64 -23.98 -11.79
C MET A 421 17.01 -22.74 -11.15
N TRP A 422 15.79 -22.88 -10.60
CA TRP A 422 15.12 -21.79 -9.89
C TRP A 422 15.81 -21.43 -8.57
N TYR A 423 16.35 -22.40 -7.82
CA TYR A 423 17.18 -22.13 -6.65
C TYR A 423 18.48 -21.38 -7.02
N ALA A 424 19.12 -21.71 -8.15
CA ALA A 424 20.24 -20.93 -8.67
C ALA A 424 19.84 -19.49 -9.06
N ASP A 425 18.64 -19.31 -9.63
CA ASP A 425 18.09 -17.98 -9.93
C ASP A 425 17.87 -17.15 -8.64
N LEU A 426 17.35 -17.77 -7.57
CA LEU A 426 17.20 -17.12 -6.26
C LEU A 426 18.53 -16.68 -5.65
N ILE A 427 19.56 -17.52 -5.73
CA ILE A 427 20.92 -17.22 -5.26
C ILE A 427 21.51 -16.05 -6.07
N THR A 428 21.27 -16.00 -7.38
CA THR A 428 21.67 -14.87 -8.23
C THR A 428 20.98 -13.56 -7.82
N MET A 429 19.65 -13.59 -7.63
CA MET A 429 18.89 -12.38 -7.25
C MET A 429 19.26 -11.86 -5.86
N SER A 430 19.29 -12.74 -4.85
CA SER A 430 19.62 -12.38 -3.47
C SER A 430 21.10 -11.98 -3.32
N GLY A 431 22.02 -12.65 -4.03
CA GLY A 431 23.44 -12.29 -4.11
C GLY A 431 23.66 -10.89 -4.68
N ARG A 432 23.00 -10.54 -5.78
CA ARG A 432 23.08 -9.18 -6.38
C ARG A 432 22.51 -8.10 -5.45
N ILE A 433 21.42 -8.40 -4.75
CA ILE A 433 20.85 -7.46 -3.77
C ILE A 433 21.82 -7.23 -2.60
N ARG A 434 22.54 -8.27 -2.15
CA ARG A 434 23.59 -8.14 -1.12
C ARG A 434 24.80 -7.33 -1.61
N SER A 435 25.23 -7.52 -2.87
CA SER A 435 26.34 -6.72 -3.43
C SER A 435 25.97 -5.25 -3.59
N MET A 436 24.75 -4.93 -4.02
CA MET A 436 24.29 -3.53 -4.11
C MET A 436 24.04 -2.88 -2.74
N ARG A 437 23.55 -3.64 -1.76
CA ARG A 437 23.43 -3.22 -0.36
C ARG A 437 24.79 -2.86 0.25
N ARG A 438 25.82 -3.65 -0.07
CA ARG A 438 27.23 -3.38 0.27
C ARG A 438 27.75 -2.14 -0.47
N ALA A 439 27.60 -2.07 -1.80
CA ALA A 439 28.08 -0.94 -2.61
C ALA A 439 27.43 0.40 -2.24
N LEU A 440 26.15 0.42 -1.85
CA LEU A 440 25.50 1.63 -1.33
C LEU A 440 26.12 2.07 0.00
N TYR A 441 26.31 1.15 0.94
CA TYR A 441 26.97 1.44 2.22
C TYR A 441 28.41 1.97 2.02
N ASP A 442 29.22 1.24 1.25
CA ASP A 442 30.62 1.63 0.99
C ASP A 442 30.68 2.98 0.25
N GLY A 443 29.75 3.22 -0.68
CA GLY A 443 29.59 4.48 -1.41
C GLY A 443 29.17 5.66 -0.53
N LEU A 444 28.29 5.45 0.46
CA LEU A 444 27.86 6.49 1.41
C LEU A 444 29.02 6.90 2.33
N ILE A 445 29.80 5.93 2.82
CA ILE A 445 31.01 6.18 3.61
C ILE A 445 32.07 6.90 2.75
N LYS A 446 32.32 6.42 1.51
CA LYS A 446 33.22 7.06 0.53
C LYS A 446 32.82 8.51 0.21
N SER A 447 31.52 8.82 0.19
CA SER A 447 30.98 10.14 -0.11
C SER A 447 30.87 11.06 1.12
N GLY A 448 31.26 10.60 2.32
CA GLY A 448 31.17 11.39 3.55
C GLY A 448 29.72 11.67 3.99
N ALA A 449 28.77 10.76 3.73
CA ALA A 449 27.39 10.91 4.17
C ALA A 449 27.29 10.87 5.72
N PRO A 450 26.77 11.91 6.39
CA PRO A 450 26.79 12.02 7.84
C PRO A 450 25.92 10.96 8.53
N GLY A 451 26.32 10.58 9.74
CA GLY A 451 25.66 9.54 10.53
C GLY A 451 26.21 8.12 10.30
N THR A 452 25.43 7.12 10.72
CA THR A 452 25.82 5.70 10.72
C THR A 452 24.98 4.88 9.73
N TRP A 453 25.62 3.95 9.02
CA TRP A 453 25.03 3.27 7.85
C TRP A 453 25.02 1.73 7.96
N GLU A 454 25.58 1.17 9.04
CA GLU A 454 25.73 -0.28 9.26
C GLU A 454 24.39 -1.02 9.28
N HIS A 455 23.31 -0.33 9.64
CA HIS A 455 21.95 -0.84 9.59
C HIS A 455 21.57 -1.34 8.18
N LEU A 456 22.08 -0.72 7.11
CA LEU A 456 21.86 -1.16 5.73
C LEU A 456 22.40 -2.57 5.48
N ILE A 457 23.52 -2.93 6.13
CA ILE A 457 24.16 -4.25 6.04
C ILE A 457 23.44 -5.29 6.92
N ARG A 458 22.86 -4.87 8.06
CA ARG A 458 22.04 -5.74 8.92
C ARG A 458 20.68 -6.06 8.30
N GLN A 459 20.12 -5.13 7.53
CA GLN A 459 18.89 -5.32 6.76
C GLN A 459 19.09 -6.33 5.62
N SER A 460 18.02 -7.04 5.28
CA SER A 460 17.96 -8.12 4.29
C SER A 460 16.80 -7.90 3.30
N GLY A 461 16.60 -8.82 2.35
CA GLY A 461 15.53 -8.73 1.37
C GLY A 461 15.65 -7.61 0.35
N MET A 462 14.58 -7.40 -0.43
CA MET A 462 14.52 -6.47 -1.57
C MET A 462 14.61 -4.99 -1.18
N PHE A 463 14.21 -4.64 0.04
CA PHE A 463 14.10 -3.26 0.51
C PHE A 463 15.14 -2.92 1.57
N GLY A 464 15.42 -1.63 1.73
CA GLY A 464 16.09 -1.09 2.90
C GLY A 464 15.36 0.13 3.43
N PHE A 465 15.68 0.51 4.65
CA PHE A 465 15.16 1.71 5.30
C PHE A 465 16.35 2.61 5.66
N LEU A 466 16.53 3.70 4.90
CA LEU A 466 17.72 4.55 5.01
C LEU A 466 17.66 5.56 6.17
N GLY A 467 16.47 5.79 6.74
CA GLY A 467 16.27 6.77 7.83
C GLY A 467 16.36 8.24 7.40
N LEU A 468 16.20 8.55 6.12
CA LEU A 468 16.18 9.92 5.59
C LEU A 468 14.87 10.63 5.97
N SER A 469 14.92 11.96 6.14
CA SER A 469 13.69 12.75 6.32
C SER A 469 12.92 12.89 5.00
N PRO A 470 11.59 13.11 5.04
CA PRO A 470 10.81 13.36 3.82
C PRO A 470 11.33 14.54 2.99
N ALA A 471 11.91 15.56 3.63
CA ALA A 471 12.54 16.70 2.95
C ALA A 471 13.80 16.29 2.17
N VAL A 472 14.63 15.40 2.72
CA VAL A 472 15.80 14.85 2.01
C VAL A 472 15.38 13.93 0.87
N VAL A 473 14.33 13.12 1.05
CA VAL A 473 13.75 12.31 -0.05
C VAL A 473 13.21 13.21 -1.17
N GLN A 474 12.58 14.33 -0.83
CA GLN A 474 12.10 15.29 -1.83
C GLN A 474 13.26 15.99 -2.56
N LYS A 475 14.31 16.44 -1.85
CA LYS A 475 15.56 16.95 -2.46
C LYS A 475 16.16 15.95 -3.46
N LEU A 476 16.22 14.66 -3.10
CA LEU A 476 16.73 13.58 -3.96
C LEU A 476 15.92 13.38 -5.24
N LYS A 477 14.60 13.50 -5.17
CA LYS A 477 13.73 13.49 -6.34
C LYS A 477 13.95 14.72 -7.22
N ASP A 478 13.88 15.92 -6.65
CA ASP A 478 13.80 17.17 -7.42
C ASP A 478 15.16 17.64 -7.98
N LYS A 479 16.27 17.34 -7.30
CA LYS A 479 17.63 17.77 -7.70
C LYS A 479 18.42 16.67 -8.42
N TYR A 480 18.14 15.40 -8.11
CA TYR A 480 18.92 14.25 -8.57
C TYR A 480 18.10 13.17 -9.30
N HIS A 481 16.78 13.35 -9.46
CA HIS A 481 15.91 12.40 -10.16
C HIS A 481 15.93 10.99 -9.56
N ILE A 482 16.10 10.88 -8.24
CA ILE A 482 16.10 9.62 -7.49
C ILE A 482 14.73 9.41 -6.85
N TYR A 483 13.95 8.49 -7.40
CA TYR A 483 12.58 8.22 -7.01
C TYR A 483 12.54 7.10 -5.97
N MET A 484 12.32 7.44 -4.71
CA MET A 484 12.14 6.50 -3.60
C MET A 484 10.91 6.86 -2.74
N ALA A 485 10.49 5.97 -1.84
CA ALA A 485 9.30 6.24 -1.02
C ALA A 485 9.57 7.35 0.00
N SER A 486 8.58 8.23 0.23
CA SER A 486 8.66 9.38 1.14
C SER A 486 8.96 9.03 2.60
N ASN A 487 8.70 7.78 3.01
CA ASN A 487 9.08 7.23 4.31
C ASN A 487 10.51 6.68 4.36
N SER A 488 11.36 7.01 3.39
CA SER A 488 12.74 6.53 3.26
C SER A 488 12.91 5.02 2.96
N ARG A 489 11.86 4.29 2.52
CA ARG A 489 12.05 2.94 1.93
C ARG A 489 12.73 3.04 0.57
N VAL A 490 13.88 2.36 0.44
CA VAL A 490 14.60 2.16 -0.82
C VAL A 490 14.36 0.74 -1.35
N SER A 491 14.24 0.58 -2.66
CA SER A 491 14.28 -0.71 -3.36
C SER A 491 15.73 -0.97 -3.77
N ILE A 492 16.44 -1.81 -3.02
CA ILE A 492 17.85 -2.15 -3.28
C ILE A 492 18.00 -2.83 -4.65
N ALA A 493 16.95 -3.53 -5.10
CA ALA A 493 16.94 -4.14 -6.42
C ALA A 493 16.92 -3.13 -7.59
N GLY A 494 16.61 -1.84 -7.35
CA GLY A 494 16.74 -0.77 -8.34
C GLY A 494 18.17 -0.22 -8.50
N LEU A 495 19.07 -0.58 -7.57
CA LEU A 495 20.49 -0.24 -7.66
C LEU A 495 21.23 -1.22 -8.58
N ASN A 496 22.26 -0.73 -9.26
CA ASN A 496 23.20 -1.50 -10.08
C ASN A 496 24.59 -0.80 -10.09
N PRO A 497 25.66 -1.42 -10.63
CA PRO A 497 27.01 -0.82 -10.62
C PRO A 497 27.12 0.54 -11.34
N SER A 498 26.21 0.84 -12.28
CA SER A 498 26.23 2.11 -13.03
C SER A 498 25.51 3.27 -12.32
N ASN A 499 24.66 2.99 -11.32
CA ASN A 499 23.89 4.02 -10.60
C ASN A 499 24.19 4.13 -9.10
N VAL A 500 24.81 3.11 -8.48
CA VAL A 500 24.95 3.07 -7.01
C VAL A 500 25.86 4.18 -6.45
N GLU A 501 26.94 4.55 -7.16
CA GLU A 501 27.79 5.67 -6.75
C GLU A 501 27.07 7.02 -6.88
N TYR A 502 26.28 7.22 -7.94
CA TYR A 502 25.47 8.42 -8.14
C TYR A 502 24.43 8.59 -7.03
N VAL A 503 23.73 7.50 -6.66
CA VAL A 503 22.77 7.49 -5.55
C VAL A 503 23.45 7.81 -4.22
N ALA A 504 24.58 7.15 -3.93
CA ALA A 504 25.30 7.35 -2.67
C ALA A 504 25.84 8.79 -2.50
N HIS A 505 26.42 9.35 -3.56
CA HIS A 505 26.88 10.74 -3.57
C HIS A 505 25.71 11.72 -3.41
N SER A 506 24.61 11.53 -4.17
CA SER A 506 23.42 12.39 -4.08
C SER A 506 22.80 12.42 -2.68
N ILE A 507 22.81 11.29 -1.96
CA ILE A 507 22.36 11.19 -0.57
C ILE A 507 23.31 11.98 0.36
N ALA A 508 24.62 11.83 0.19
CA ALA A 508 25.62 12.57 0.98
C ALA A 508 25.47 14.10 0.81
N GLU A 509 25.36 14.57 -0.44
CA GLU A 509 25.14 15.99 -0.74
C GLU A 509 23.84 16.51 -0.11
N CYS A 510 22.70 15.81 -0.31
CA CYS A 510 21.42 16.24 0.26
C CYS A 510 21.44 16.32 1.80
N LEU A 511 22.22 15.46 2.46
CA LEU A 511 22.37 15.46 3.92
C LEU A 511 23.32 16.55 4.42
N ASN A 512 24.36 16.90 3.66
CA ASN A 512 25.28 17.99 4.00
C ASN A 512 24.70 19.38 3.66
N GLU A 513 23.69 19.45 2.79
CA GLU A 513 22.90 20.65 2.47
C GLU A 513 21.65 20.86 3.37
N SER A 514 21.53 20.17 4.53
CA SER A 514 20.30 20.14 5.37
C SER A 514 20.48 20.66 6.79
#